data_AF-A0A2V9SCV9-F1
#
_entry.id   AF-A0A2V9SCV9-F1
#
_cell.length_a   1.000
_cell.length_b   1.000
_cell.length_c   1.000
_cell.angle_alpha   90.00
_cell.angle_beta   90.00
_cell.angle_gamma   90.00
#
_symmetry.space_group_name_H-M   'P 1'
#
loop_
_entity.id
_entity.type
_entity.pdbx_description
1 polymer ?
#
loop_
_entity_poly.entity_id
_entity_poly.type
_entity_poly.pdbx_seq_one_letter_code
_entity_poly.pdbx_strand_id
1 'polypeptide(L)'
;MMLYDKGRNRLYVTNPVAHRLSILDATADPPTLLATIDLTAGTSPACPVVCSPVSVAVLPDGSRAYVVSYVSGSNPLSSQVTVIDTQSYTVRKVIPLSSVNIDLVNPTGCATSRFRLFTAAASDGSRVYISNCDAGGTKIILTATDTLVPDLTGNPLLISAPVSSFTPSAAGQQPPPQNPVFILPGP
;
A
#
# COMPACT_ATOMS: atom_id res chain seq x y z
N MET A 1 -4.57 -1.11 -10.09
CA MET A 1 -5.16 0.21 -9.77
C MET A 1 -4.57 1.26 -10.70
N MET A 2 -5.31 2.34 -10.94
CA MET A 2 -4.84 3.54 -11.61
C MET A 2 -5.11 4.75 -10.74
N LEU A 3 -4.17 5.69 -10.67
CA LEU A 3 -4.33 7.00 -10.03
C LEU A 3 -4.00 8.08 -11.06
N TYR A 4 -4.82 9.13 -11.10
CA TYR A 4 -4.53 10.33 -11.88
C TYR A 4 -4.02 11.45 -10.96
N ASP A 5 -2.81 11.94 -11.24
CA ASP A 5 -2.24 13.14 -10.64
C ASP A 5 -2.59 14.35 -11.52
N LYS A 6 -3.58 15.13 -11.06
CA LYS A 6 -4.01 16.37 -11.72
C LYS A 6 -2.93 17.46 -11.74
N GLY A 7 -1.98 17.43 -10.80
CA GLY A 7 -0.94 18.45 -10.68
C GLY A 7 0.10 18.34 -11.79
N ARG A 8 0.38 17.12 -12.25
CA ARG A 8 1.34 16.84 -13.35
C ARG A 8 0.71 16.31 -14.63
N ASN A 9 -0.62 16.15 -14.68
CA ASN A 9 -1.29 15.41 -15.75
C ASN A 9 -0.68 14.02 -15.98
N ARG A 10 -0.51 13.25 -14.90
CA ARG A 10 0.13 11.92 -14.97
C ARG A 10 -0.81 10.81 -14.51
N LEU A 11 -0.75 9.68 -15.20
CA LEU A 11 -1.40 8.45 -14.78
C LEU A 11 -0.35 7.51 -14.17
N TYR A 12 -0.68 6.97 -13.01
CA TYR A 12 0.13 5.96 -12.31
C TYR A 12 -0.65 4.66 -12.31
N VAL A 13 -0.16 3.65 -13.01
CA VAL A 13 -0.86 2.38 -13.23
C VAL A 13 -0.04 1.23 -12.64
N THR A 14 -0.58 0.59 -11.60
CA THR A 14 0.05 -0.59 -11.00
C THR A 14 -0.32 -1.84 -11.78
N ASN A 15 0.68 -2.63 -12.17
CA ASN A 15 0.50 -3.95 -12.76
C ASN A 15 0.98 -5.02 -11.76
N PRO A 16 0.06 -5.67 -11.03
CA PRO A 16 0.43 -6.66 -10.01
C PRO A 16 1.09 -7.91 -10.59
N VAL A 17 0.69 -8.33 -11.80
CA VAL A 17 1.21 -9.54 -12.46
C VAL A 17 2.61 -9.31 -13.02
N ALA A 18 2.87 -8.13 -13.56
CA ALA A 18 4.19 -7.77 -14.08
C ALA A 18 5.12 -7.13 -13.04
N HIS A 19 4.70 -7.06 -11.76
CA HIS A 19 5.47 -6.48 -10.66
C HIS A 19 5.93 -5.03 -10.90
N ARG A 20 5.12 -4.24 -11.60
CA ARG A 20 5.53 -2.96 -12.19
C ARG A 20 4.58 -1.80 -11.89
N LEU A 21 5.14 -0.60 -11.88
CA LEU A 21 4.40 0.66 -11.97
C LEU A 21 4.70 1.31 -13.32
N SER A 22 3.66 1.62 -14.09
CA SER A 22 3.78 2.47 -15.29
C SER A 22 3.35 3.90 -14.95
N ILE A 23 4.11 4.87 -15.45
CA ILE A 23 3.81 6.29 -15.32
C ILE A 23 3.62 6.84 -16.73
N LEU A 24 2.46 7.43 -17.00
CA LEU A 24 2.11 7.99 -18.30
C LEU A 24 1.86 9.49 -18.20
N ASP A 25 2.24 10.22 -19.24
CA ASP A 25 1.85 11.60 -19.49
C ASP A 25 0.48 11.62 -20.16
N ALA A 26 -0.49 12.24 -19.51
CA ALA A 26 -1.87 12.38 -19.96
C ALA A 26 -2.19 13.80 -20.46
N THR A 27 -1.20 14.56 -20.92
CA THR A 27 -1.40 15.89 -21.53
C THR A 27 -2.02 15.84 -22.93
N ALA A 28 -1.99 14.69 -23.60
CA ALA A 28 -2.58 14.47 -24.92
C ALA A 28 -3.20 13.07 -25.03
N ASP A 29 -4.11 12.91 -25.98
CA ASP A 29 -4.74 11.62 -26.28
C ASP A 29 -4.13 10.98 -27.55
N PRO A 30 -3.64 9.73 -27.48
CA PRO A 30 -3.55 8.87 -26.29
C PRO A 30 -2.39 9.26 -25.35
N PRO A 31 -2.49 8.96 -24.04
CA PRO A 31 -1.39 9.16 -23.08
C PRO A 31 -0.11 8.46 -23.50
N THR A 32 1.05 9.08 -23.23
CA THR A 32 2.37 8.55 -23.60
C THR A 32 3.10 7.97 -22.39
N LEU A 33 3.84 6.88 -22.58
CA LEU A 33 4.59 6.24 -21.48
C LEU A 33 5.84 7.07 -21.13
N LEU A 34 5.94 7.53 -19.88
CA LEU A 34 7.11 8.23 -19.37
C LEU A 34 8.14 7.27 -18.77
N ALA A 35 7.67 6.33 -17.94
CA ALA A 35 8.54 5.40 -17.24
C ALA A 35 7.81 4.10 -16.90
N THR A 36 8.56 3.00 -16.82
CA THR A 36 8.10 1.77 -16.19
C THR A 36 9.11 1.33 -15.14
N ILE A 37 8.67 1.30 -13.89
CA ILE A 37 9.48 0.93 -12.73
C ILE A 37 9.19 -0.53 -12.42
N ASP A 38 10.21 -1.37 -12.57
CA ASP A 38 10.19 -2.76 -12.15
C ASP A 38 10.60 -2.86 -10.69
N LEU A 39 9.71 -3.38 -9.84
CA LEU A 39 9.94 -3.47 -8.41
C LEU A 39 10.87 -4.64 -8.05
N THR A 40 11.12 -5.56 -8.98
CA THR A 40 11.88 -6.81 -8.77
C THR A 40 13.24 -6.83 -9.47
N ALA A 41 13.51 -5.87 -10.36
CA ALA A 41 14.75 -5.81 -11.11
C ALA A 41 15.83 -4.91 -10.45
N GLY A 42 17.09 -5.11 -10.84
CA GLY A 42 18.25 -4.33 -10.41
C GLY A 42 19.19 -5.08 -9.47
N THR A 43 20.29 -4.44 -9.09
CA THR A 43 21.31 -5.01 -8.18
C THR A 43 20.86 -4.98 -6.71
N SER A 44 19.92 -4.12 -6.37
CA SER A 44 19.23 -4.06 -5.07
C SER A 44 17.75 -3.76 -5.34
N PRO A 45 16.97 -4.78 -5.73
CA PRO A 45 15.58 -4.58 -6.12
C PRO A 45 14.75 -4.11 -4.93
N ALA A 46 13.76 -3.27 -5.18
CA ALA A 46 12.84 -2.79 -4.15
C ALA A 46 12.08 -3.94 -3.47
N CYS A 47 11.88 -5.03 -4.21
CA CYS A 47 11.33 -6.28 -3.72
C CYS A 47 12.18 -7.44 -4.25
N PRO A 48 13.08 -8.01 -3.44
CA PRO A 48 13.87 -9.19 -3.81
C PRO A 48 13.04 -10.46 -4.00
N VAL A 49 11.81 -10.45 -3.50
CA VAL A 49 10.80 -11.52 -3.66
C VAL A 49 9.74 -11.03 -4.65
N VAL A 50 8.68 -11.80 -4.86
CA VAL A 50 7.58 -11.43 -5.74
C VAL A 50 6.62 -10.46 -5.03
N CYS A 51 6.65 -9.18 -5.41
CA CYS A 51 5.71 -8.17 -4.95
C CYS A 51 4.61 -7.89 -5.98
N SER A 52 3.36 -7.84 -5.52
CA SER A 52 2.22 -7.44 -6.34
C SER A 52 1.77 -6.03 -5.96
N PRO A 53 2.17 -4.99 -6.71
CA PRO A 53 1.68 -3.63 -6.46
C PRO A 53 0.19 -3.53 -6.74
N VAL A 54 -0.57 -3.10 -5.73
CA VAL A 54 -2.04 -3.08 -5.78
C VAL A 54 -2.63 -1.68 -5.67
N SER A 55 -1.93 -0.74 -5.02
CA SER A 55 -2.40 0.63 -4.86
C SER A 55 -1.24 1.63 -4.89
N VAL A 56 -1.54 2.86 -5.31
CA VAL A 56 -0.57 3.95 -5.40
C VAL A 56 -1.20 5.25 -4.91
N ALA A 57 -0.44 6.03 -4.15
CA ALA A 57 -0.78 7.40 -3.76
C ALA A 57 0.34 8.34 -4.22
N VAL A 58 -0.01 9.56 -4.61
CA VAL A 58 0.96 10.59 -5.01
C VAL A 58 0.76 11.79 -4.10
N LEU A 59 1.85 12.39 -3.63
CA LEU A 59 1.77 13.58 -2.80
C LEU A 59 1.13 14.76 -3.56
N PRO A 60 0.51 15.73 -2.89
CA PRO A 60 -0.05 16.92 -3.54
C PRO A 60 0.97 17.76 -4.30
N ASP A 61 2.21 17.84 -3.80
CA ASP A 61 3.35 18.46 -4.50
C ASP A 61 3.87 17.58 -5.66
N GLY A 62 3.32 16.36 -5.77
CA GLY A 62 3.69 15.20 -6.57
C GLY A 62 5.17 14.91 -6.68
N SER A 63 5.97 15.26 -5.66
CA SER A 63 7.39 14.92 -5.57
C SER A 63 7.64 13.42 -5.44
N ARG A 64 6.68 12.71 -4.83
CA ARG A 64 6.78 11.28 -4.53
C ARG A 64 5.49 10.53 -4.78
N ALA A 65 5.66 9.28 -5.21
CA ALA A 65 4.62 8.27 -5.26
C ALA A 65 4.91 7.16 -4.24
N TYR A 66 3.88 6.71 -3.54
CA TYR A 66 3.93 5.62 -2.56
C TYR A 66 3.14 4.45 -3.14
N VAL A 67 3.86 3.42 -3.59
CA VAL A 67 3.26 2.20 -4.15
C VAL A 67 3.21 1.16 -3.05
N VAL A 68 2.01 0.70 -2.71
CA VAL A 68 1.84 -0.39 -1.74
C VAL A 68 1.67 -1.72 -2.46
N SER A 69 2.40 -2.72 -1.98
CA SER A 69 2.44 -4.07 -2.52
C SER A 69 2.26 -5.07 -1.40
N TYR A 70 1.58 -6.18 -1.69
CA TYR A 70 1.74 -7.39 -0.88
C TYR A 70 2.88 -8.24 -1.44
N VAL A 71 3.56 -8.95 -0.55
CA VAL A 71 4.70 -9.81 -0.87
C VAL A 71 4.20 -11.25 -0.86
N SER A 72 4.16 -11.88 -2.03
CA SER A 72 3.80 -13.29 -2.20
C SER A 72 5.05 -14.17 -2.20
N GLY A 73 4.92 -15.40 -1.71
CA GLY A 73 6.05 -16.34 -1.60
C GLY A 73 6.76 -16.31 -0.24
N SER A 74 6.23 -15.59 0.75
CA SER A 74 6.66 -15.65 2.14
C SER A 74 5.53 -16.14 3.06
N ASN A 75 5.86 -16.89 4.11
CA ASN A 75 4.97 -17.14 5.25
C ASN A 75 5.72 -16.76 6.55
N PRO A 76 5.28 -15.73 7.30
CA PRO A 76 4.05 -14.95 7.12
C PRO A 76 4.01 -14.16 5.81
N LEU A 77 2.79 -13.89 5.30
CA LEU A 77 2.62 -12.93 4.22
C LEU A 77 2.91 -11.54 4.74
N SER A 78 3.63 -10.75 3.96
CA SER A 78 4.02 -9.40 4.34
C SER A 78 3.55 -8.37 3.31
N SER A 79 3.67 -7.10 3.67
CA SER A 79 3.37 -5.98 2.78
C SER A 79 4.44 -4.91 2.93
N GLN A 80 4.62 -4.10 1.90
CA GLN A 80 5.59 -3.01 1.90
C GLN A 80 5.08 -1.81 1.10
N VAL A 81 5.68 -0.65 1.36
CA VAL A 81 5.55 0.54 0.53
C VAL A 81 6.87 0.82 -0.16
N THR A 82 6.86 0.92 -1.48
CA THR A 82 7.98 1.43 -2.27
C THR A 82 7.73 2.91 -2.56
N VAL A 83 8.60 3.76 -2.05
CA VAL A 83 8.61 5.21 -2.30
C VAL A 83 9.40 5.48 -3.57
N ILE A 84 8.78 6.19 -4.49
CA ILE A 84 9.32 6.51 -5.81
C ILE A 84 9.46 8.02 -5.90
N ASP A 85 10.65 8.47 -6.29
CA ASP A 85 10.87 9.86 -6.70
C ASP A 85 10.29 10.05 -8.10
N THR A 86 9.32 10.95 -8.26
CA THR A 86 8.55 11.09 -9.50
C THR A 86 9.23 11.94 -10.56
N GLN A 87 10.33 12.61 -10.22
CA GLN A 87 11.10 13.44 -11.14
C GLN A 87 12.16 12.59 -11.84
N SER A 88 12.85 11.74 -11.08
CA SER A 88 13.86 10.80 -11.58
C SER A 88 13.29 9.43 -11.97
N TYR A 89 12.07 9.11 -11.56
CA TYR A 89 11.44 7.79 -11.71
C TYR A 89 12.24 6.65 -11.07
N THR A 90 12.90 6.94 -9.95
CA THR A 90 13.73 5.97 -9.22
C THR A 90 13.15 5.59 -7.87
N VAL A 91 13.51 4.41 -7.38
CA VAL A 91 13.14 3.96 -6.04
C VAL A 91 13.96 4.74 -5.02
N ARG A 92 13.28 5.47 -4.14
CA ARG A 92 13.89 6.25 -3.05
C ARG A 92 14.08 5.41 -1.79
N LYS A 93 13.05 4.65 -1.42
CA LYS A 93 13.02 3.90 -0.16
C LYS A 93 12.02 2.76 -0.21
N VAL A 94 12.30 1.70 0.53
CA VAL A 94 11.35 0.62 0.82
C VAL A 94 11.01 0.68 2.31
N ILE A 95 9.72 0.65 2.64
CA ILE A 95 9.20 0.71 4.00
C ILE A 95 8.45 -0.59 4.26
N PRO A 96 8.98 -1.50 5.10
CA PRO A 96 8.26 -2.69 5.53
C PRO A 96 7.01 -2.31 6.33
N LEU A 97 5.91 -3.04 6.13
CA LEU A 97 4.69 -2.92 6.92
C LEU A 97 4.49 -4.17 7.79
N SER A 98 3.25 -4.43 8.21
CA SER A 98 2.90 -5.61 8.99
C SER A 98 2.98 -6.90 8.17
N SER A 99 3.25 -7.99 8.89
CA SER A 99 3.18 -9.37 8.40
C SER A 99 2.06 -10.12 9.12
N VAL A 100 1.41 -11.06 8.42
CA VAL A 100 0.27 -11.83 8.93
C VAL A 100 0.47 -13.29 8.57
N ASN A 101 0.30 -14.17 9.54
CA ASN A 101 0.24 -15.60 9.28
C ASN A 101 -1.07 -15.92 8.58
N ILE A 102 -1.01 -16.62 7.45
CA ILE A 102 -2.23 -17.18 6.85
C ILE A 102 -2.61 -18.40 7.68
N ASP A 103 -3.71 -18.33 8.43
CA ASP A 103 -4.33 -19.53 8.99
C ASP A 103 -5.07 -20.26 7.87
N LEU A 104 -4.48 -21.36 7.38
CA LEU A 104 -5.08 -22.22 6.35
C LEU A 104 -6.18 -23.14 6.90
N VAL A 105 -6.38 -23.18 8.22
CA VAL A 105 -7.25 -24.13 8.91
C VAL A 105 -8.50 -23.45 9.50
N ASN A 106 -8.44 -22.16 9.84
CA ASN A 106 -9.57 -21.41 10.38
C ASN A 106 -9.75 -20.05 9.68
N PRO A 107 -10.63 -19.93 8.68
CA PRO A 107 -10.82 -18.67 7.96
C PRO A 107 -11.59 -17.72 8.86
N THR A 108 -10.89 -16.88 9.60
CA THR A 108 -11.45 -15.71 10.30
C THR A 108 -12.08 -14.68 9.34
N GLY A 109 -12.21 -14.99 8.04
CA GLY A 109 -13.04 -14.26 7.08
C GLY A 109 -12.52 -14.26 5.63
N CYS A 110 -11.30 -14.72 5.38
CA CYS A 110 -10.70 -14.78 4.04
C CYS A 110 -10.18 -16.19 3.76
N ALA A 111 -10.91 -16.98 2.94
CA ALA A 111 -10.50 -18.35 2.55
C ALA A 111 -9.21 -18.40 1.70
N THR A 112 -8.74 -17.25 1.22
CA THR A 112 -7.49 -17.05 0.51
C THR A 112 -6.94 -15.68 0.92
N SER A 113 -5.62 -15.50 0.96
CA SER A 113 -5.01 -14.19 1.17
C SER A 113 -5.39 -13.25 0.02
N ARG A 114 -6.18 -12.21 0.30
CA ARG A 114 -6.62 -11.25 -0.75
C ARG A 114 -5.90 -9.92 -0.64
N PHE A 115 -5.03 -9.74 0.37
CA PHE A 115 -4.24 -8.54 0.71
C PHE A 115 -4.75 -7.29 0.01
N ARG A 116 -5.95 -6.88 0.45
CA ARG A 116 -6.55 -5.63 0.01
C ARG A 116 -5.83 -4.51 0.73
N LEU A 117 -4.90 -3.90 0.01
CA LEU A 117 -4.15 -2.75 0.46
C LEU A 117 -4.64 -1.53 -0.32
N PHE A 118 -4.85 -0.45 0.40
CA PHE A 118 -5.12 0.85 -0.19
C PHE A 118 -4.22 1.89 0.46
N THR A 119 -3.78 2.85 -0.35
CA THR A 119 -2.94 3.95 0.10
C THR A 119 -3.54 5.27 -0.32
N ALA A 120 -3.44 6.28 0.54
CA ALA A 120 -3.89 7.63 0.24
C ALA A 120 -2.94 8.67 0.87
N ALA A 121 -2.63 9.71 0.11
CA ALA A 121 -1.81 10.82 0.57
C ALA A 121 -2.69 11.94 1.14
N ALA A 122 -2.31 12.49 2.29
CA ALA A 122 -2.96 13.66 2.87
C ALA A 122 -2.87 14.87 1.94
N SER A 123 -3.91 15.72 1.94
CA SER A 123 -3.98 16.96 1.14
C SER A 123 -2.89 17.98 1.49
N ASP A 124 -2.43 17.96 2.73
CA ASP A 124 -1.29 18.76 3.22
C ASP A 124 0.08 18.16 2.85
N GLY A 125 0.09 16.95 2.27
CA GLY A 125 1.30 16.21 1.91
C GLY A 125 2.12 15.71 3.10
N SER A 126 1.66 15.85 4.34
CA SER A 126 2.45 15.52 5.54
C SER A 126 2.45 14.01 5.85
N ARG A 127 1.42 13.29 5.37
CA ARG A 127 1.17 11.89 5.72
C ARG A 127 0.71 11.07 4.52
N VAL A 128 1.00 9.77 4.58
CA VAL A 128 0.39 8.75 3.73
C VAL A 128 -0.21 7.68 4.62
N TYR A 129 -1.45 7.32 4.35
CA TYR A 129 -2.22 6.34 5.11
C TYR A 129 -2.33 5.05 4.32
N ILE A 130 -2.12 3.92 4.98
CA ILE A 130 -2.14 2.59 4.35
C ILE A 130 -3.08 1.69 5.14
N SER A 131 -4.23 1.36 4.58
CA SER A 131 -5.13 0.36 5.15
C SER A 131 -4.68 -1.01 4.70
N ASN A 132 -4.48 -1.91 5.65
CA ASN A 132 -4.27 -3.32 5.39
C ASN A 132 -5.41 -4.13 5.99
N CYS A 133 -6.24 -4.66 5.08
CA CYS A 133 -7.40 -5.46 5.38
C CYS A 133 -7.04 -6.71 6.19
N ASP A 134 -6.08 -7.50 5.72
CA ASP A 134 -5.76 -8.79 6.32
C ASP A 134 -4.81 -8.65 7.54
N ALA A 135 -4.11 -7.51 7.67
CA ALA A 135 -3.31 -7.17 8.85
C ALA A 135 -4.06 -6.35 9.92
N GLY A 136 -5.38 -6.23 9.78
CA GLY A 136 -6.27 -5.75 10.84
C GLY A 136 -6.13 -4.27 11.19
N GLY A 137 -5.65 -3.42 10.28
CA GLY A 137 -5.60 -1.99 10.60
C GLY A 137 -4.90 -1.09 9.58
N THR A 138 -4.72 0.17 9.99
CA THR A 138 -4.12 1.23 9.20
C THR A 138 -2.78 1.65 9.78
N LYS A 139 -1.77 1.79 8.91
CA LYS A 139 -0.47 2.38 9.21
C LYS A 139 -0.39 3.79 8.62
N ILE A 140 0.46 4.63 9.21
CA ILE A 140 0.69 6.01 8.75
C ILE A 140 2.19 6.20 8.51
N ILE A 141 2.54 6.78 7.38
CA ILE A 141 3.89 7.22 7.04
C ILE A 141 3.97 8.74 7.20
N LEU A 142 5.01 9.23 7.88
CA LEU A 142 5.43 10.63 7.84
C LEU A 142 6.24 10.86 6.57
N THR A 143 5.77 11.78 5.73
CA THR A 143 6.41 12.05 4.44
C THR A 143 7.69 12.86 4.60
N ALA A 144 7.88 13.62 5.68
CA ALA A 144 9.13 14.34 5.91
C ALA A 144 10.36 13.40 5.96
N THR A 145 10.17 12.19 6.47
CA THR A 145 11.25 11.22 6.75
C THR A 145 11.08 9.87 6.04
N ASP A 146 9.94 9.64 5.40
CA ASP A 146 9.54 8.34 4.86
C ASP A 146 9.65 7.23 5.92
N THR A 147 9.12 7.50 7.11
CA THR A 147 9.10 6.55 8.23
C THR A 147 7.69 6.36 8.74
N LEU A 148 7.42 5.18 9.29
CA LEU A 148 6.16 4.95 9.98
C LEU A 148 6.05 5.86 11.22
N VAL A 149 4.86 6.37 11.47
CA VAL A 149 4.55 7.09 12.72
C VAL A 149 4.74 6.11 13.89
N PRO A 150 5.52 6.45 14.92
CA PRO A 150 5.63 5.62 16.12
C PRO A 150 4.43 5.81 17.05
N ASP A 151 4.12 4.78 17.84
CA ASP A 151 3.24 4.87 19.01
C ASP A 151 4.00 5.34 20.26
N LEU A 152 3.33 5.38 21.40
CA LEU A 152 3.90 5.83 22.69
C LEU A 152 5.07 4.95 23.18
N THR A 153 5.21 3.74 22.63
CA THR A 153 6.28 2.79 22.97
C THR A 153 7.41 2.79 21.92
N GLY A 154 7.31 3.62 20.88
CA GLY A 154 8.28 3.69 19.79
C GLY A 154 8.08 2.65 18.68
N ASN A 155 7.04 1.81 18.77
CA ASN A 155 6.72 0.84 17.72
C ASN A 155 5.89 1.50 16.61
N PRO A 156 5.86 0.98 15.38
CA PRO A 156 5.02 1.55 14.32
C PRO A 156 3.55 1.56 14.72
N LEU A 157 2.94 2.75 14.81
CA LEU A 157 1.55 2.96 15.18
C LEU A 157 0.62 2.11 14.31
N LEU A 158 -0.27 1.34 14.95
CA LEU A 158 -1.36 0.63 14.30
C LEU A 158 -2.69 1.24 14.75
N ILE A 159 -3.45 1.77 13.80
CA ILE A 159 -4.85 2.11 14.03
C ILE A 159 -5.65 0.85 13.72
N SER A 160 -6.07 0.13 14.75
CA SER A 160 -6.80 -1.12 14.62
C SER A 160 -8.13 -0.92 13.88
N ALA A 161 -8.47 -1.88 13.04
CA ALA A 161 -9.80 -2.04 12.49
C ALA A 161 -10.84 -2.12 13.63
N PRO A 162 -12.00 -1.44 13.54
CA PRO A 162 -13.09 -1.65 14.48
C PRO A 162 -13.61 -3.08 14.39
N VAL A 163 -14.23 -3.61 15.44
CA VAL A 163 -14.82 -4.96 15.40
C VAL A 163 -16.08 -4.99 14.52
N SER A 164 -16.30 -6.10 13.80
CA SER A 164 -17.50 -6.31 13.00
C SER A 164 -18.75 -6.50 13.85
N SER A 165 -19.91 -6.20 13.28
CA SER A 165 -21.21 -6.62 13.80
C SER A 165 -21.57 -8.05 13.40
N PHE A 166 -20.73 -8.71 12.59
CA PHE A 166 -20.96 -10.08 12.15
C PHE A 166 -20.88 -11.06 13.33
N THR A 167 -21.92 -11.88 13.50
CA THR A 167 -21.94 -12.92 14.54
C THR A 167 -20.82 -13.93 14.31
N PRO A 168 -19.98 -14.22 15.33
CA PRO A 168 -18.90 -15.18 15.21
C PRO A 168 -19.39 -16.56 14.78
N SER A 169 -18.55 -17.31 14.05
CA SER A 169 -18.88 -18.67 13.60
C SER A 169 -18.96 -19.71 14.73
N ALA A 170 -18.42 -19.39 15.92
CA ALA A 170 -18.45 -20.25 17.09
C ALA A 170 -18.76 -19.45 18.38
N ALA A 171 -19.49 -20.07 19.30
CA ALA A 171 -19.83 -19.48 20.59
C ALA A 171 -18.57 -19.13 21.41
N GLY A 172 -18.55 -17.93 22.00
CA GLY A 172 -17.42 -17.45 22.81
C GLY A 172 -16.28 -16.76 22.04
N GLN A 173 -16.37 -16.67 20.71
CA GLN A 173 -15.44 -15.90 19.89
C GLN A 173 -15.88 -14.43 19.78
N GLN A 174 -14.94 -13.52 19.55
CA GLN A 174 -15.26 -12.14 19.18
C GLN A 174 -15.63 -12.04 17.69
N PRO A 175 -16.49 -11.09 17.29
CA PRO A 175 -16.71 -10.79 15.88
C PRO A 175 -15.39 -10.48 15.16
N PRO A 176 -15.23 -10.90 13.89
CA PRO A 176 -14.02 -10.58 13.12
C PRO A 176 -13.86 -9.05 12.97
N PRO A 177 -12.66 -8.49 12.79
CA PRO A 177 -12.50 -7.06 12.54
C PRO A 177 -13.21 -6.60 11.25
N GLN A 178 -13.78 -5.39 11.25
CA GLN A 178 -14.18 -4.69 10.03
C GLN A 178 -12.94 -4.16 9.34
N ASN A 179 -12.62 -4.77 8.21
CA ASN A 179 -11.41 -4.41 7.52
C ASN A 179 -11.56 -3.03 6.85
N PRO A 180 -10.67 -2.06 7.12
CA PRO A 180 -10.66 -0.82 6.38
C PRO A 180 -10.34 -1.15 4.92
N VAL A 181 -11.30 -0.90 4.03
CA VAL A 181 -11.15 -1.17 2.59
C VAL A 181 -10.72 0.08 1.85
N PHE A 182 -11.02 1.28 2.34
CA PHE A 182 -10.65 2.53 1.69
C PHE A 182 -10.27 3.57 2.74
N ILE A 183 -9.32 4.42 2.37
CA ILE A 183 -8.98 5.61 3.15
C ILE A 183 -9.15 6.82 2.24
N LEU A 184 -9.92 7.80 2.72
CA LEU A 184 -10.02 9.13 2.12
C LEU A 184 -9.44 10.12 3.13
N PRO A 185 -8.30 10.76 2.84
CA PRO A 185 -7.83 11.86 3.64
C PRO A 185 -8.81 13.02 3.44
N GLY A 186 -9.27 13.61 4.56
CA GLY A 186 -10.12 14.80 4.53
C GLY A 186 -9.41 15.99 3.86
N PRO A 187 -10.17 17.06 3.54
CA PRO A 187 -9.64 18.27 2.92
C PRO A 187 -8.53 18.92 3.76
#